data_AF-A0A6J4NJC5-F1
#
_entry.id   AF-A0A6J4NJC5-F1
#
_cell.length_a   1.000
_cell.length_b   1.000
_cell.length_c   1.000
_cell.angle_alpha   90.00
_cell.angle_beta   90.00
_cell.angle_gamma   90.00
#
_symmetry.space_group_name_H-M   'P 1'
#
loop_
_entity.id
_entity.type
_entity.pdbx_description
1 polymer ?
#
loop_
_entity_poly.entity_id
_entity_poly.type
_entity_poly.pdbx_seq_one_letter_code
_entity_poly.pdbx_strand_id
1 'polypeptide(L)'
;MSVSGIEAIGGFQPLFTPTVRSTEPTQSPQGPAFGKLLVDGIEGLEAMHDRTDNLSVQAATGDLGAIHDYTIAATETSVATQLTVAVRNKAIEAFSEIMRMQVG
;
A
#
# COMPACT_ATOMS: atom_id res chain seq x y z
N MET A 1 9.83 -6.66 48.02
CA MET A 1 8.57 -7.28 48.51
C MET A 1 8.13 -8.29 47.48
N SER A 2 8.49 -9.55 47.69
CA SER A 2 8.08 -10.70 46.89
C SER A 2 6.70 -11.14 47.34
N VAL A 3 5.72 -11.13 46.43
CA VAL A 3 4.39 -11.68 46.71
C VAL A 3 4.44 -13.18 46.38
N SER A 4 4.43 -14.02 47.41
CA SER A 4 4.30 -15.47 47.26
C SER A 4 2.98 -15.81 46.59
N GLY A 5 3.06 -16.58 45.50
CA GLY A 5 1.90 -17.17 44.86
C GLY A 5 1.19 -18.12 45.83
N ILE A 6 -0.11 -17.93 45.95
CA ILE A 6 -1.09 -18.84 46.54
C ILE A 6 -0.82 -20.29 46.09
N GLU A 7 -0.24 -21.09 46.98
CA GLU A 7 -0.11 -22.53 46.82
C GLU A 7 -1.50 -23.15 46.93
N ALA A 8 -2.11 -23.41 45.77
CA ALA A 8 -3.33 -24.19 45.69
C ALA A 8 -3.00 -25.66 46.01
N ILE A 9 -3.31 -26.03 47.26
CA ILE A 9 -3.86 -27.31 47.71
C ILE A 9 -3.96 -28.39 46.62
N GLY A 10 -3.01 -29.33 46.68
CA GLY A 10 -3.14 -30.73 46.30
C GLY A 10 -3.88 -31.08 45.01
N GLY A 11 -3.13 -31.31 43.94
CA GLY A 11 -3.50 -32.36 42.98
C GLY A 11 -3.71 -31.96 41.52
N PHE A 12 -3.05 -30.92 41.01
CA PHE A 12 -2.98 -30.69 39.56
C PHE A 12 -1.52 -30.68 39.10
N GLN A 13 -1.04 -31.83 38.64
CA GLN A 13 0.12 -31.90 37.76
C GLN A 13 -0.40 -31.82 36.33
N PRO A 14 -0.23 -30.69 35.61
CA PRO A 14 -0.54 -30.66 34.19
C PRO A 14 0.46 -31.57 33.47
N LEU A 15 -0.03 -32.65 32.86
CA LEU A 15 0.77 -33.59 32.07
C LEU A 15 1.33 -32.97 30.77
N PHE A 16 1.03 -31.70 30.50
CA PHE A 16 1.55 -30.97 29.35
C PHE A 16 1.79 -29.51 29.72
N THR A 17 3.04 -29.08 29.67
CA THR A 17 3.38 -27.66 29.62
C THR A 17 2.94 -27.12 28.25
N PRO A 18 2.14 -26.04 28.16
CA PRO A 18 1.85 -25.41 26.89
C PRO A 18 3.16 -24.81 26.37
N THR A 19 3.78 -25.49 25.40
CA THR A 19 4.87 -24.87 24.64
C THR A 19 4.23 -23.79 23.78
N VAL A 20 4.54 -22.53 24.09
CA VAL A 20 4.21 -21.43 23.19
C VAL A 20 5.04 -21.66 21.95
N ARG A 21 4.41 -22.17 20.89
CA ARG A 21 5.02 -22.32 19.58
C ARG A 21 5.44 -20.92 19.15
N SER A 22 6.74 -20.64 19.22
CA SER A 22 7.29 -19.41 18.65
C SER A 22 6.82 -19.36 17.21
N THR A 23 6.05 -18.34 16.87
CA THR A 23 5.70 -18.03 15.50
C THR A 23 7.02 -17.76 14.79
N GLU A 24 7.48 -18.73 14.01
CA GLU A 24 8.52 -18.55 13.02
C GLU A 24 8.20 -17.25 12.27
N PRO A 25 9.18 -16.36 12.04
CA PRO A 25 8.90 -15.11 11.34
C PRO A 25 8.32 -15.51 9.99
N THR A 26 7.02 -15.24 9.81
CA THR A 26 6.36 -15.37 8.52
C THR A 26 7.22 -14.59 7.56
N GLN A 27 7.93 -15.30 6.67
CA GLN A 27 8.67 -14.67 5.60
C GLN A 27 7.65 -13.82 4.86
N SER A 28 7.77 -12.50 4.99
CA SER A 28 6.94 -11.54 4.27
C SER A 28 6.93 -11.99 2.82
N PRO A 29 5.75 -12.16 2.19
CA PRO A 29 5.70 -12.62 0.81
C PRO A 29 6.64 -11.75 -0.01
N GLN A 30 7.66 -12.38 -0.63
CA GLN A 30 8.56 -11.73 -1.59
C GLN A 30 7.77 -11.43 -2.88
N GLY A 31 6.69 -10.67 -2.76
CA GLY A 31 6.14 -9.93 -3.88
C GLY A 31 7.13 -8.81 -4.27
N PRO A 32 7.01 -8.25 -5.47
CA PRO A 32 7.79 -7.07 -5.85
C PRO A 32 7.69 -6.03 -4.74
N ALA A 33 8.84 -5.50 -4.32
CA ALA A 33 8.90 -4.50 -3.26
C ALA A 33 7.91 -3.38 -3.59
N PHE A 34 7.13 -2.92 -2.61
CA PHE A 34 6.15 -1.86 -2.79
C PHE A 34 6.71 -0.65 -3.56
N GLY A 35 7.98 -0.30 -3.30
CA GLY A 35 8.69 0.75 -4.05
C GLY A 35 8.79 0.47 -5.55
N LYS A 36 9.03 -0.77 -5.97
CA LYS A 36 9.01 -1.15 -7.38
C LYS A 36 7.62 -0.99 -7.99
N LEU A 37 6.58 -1.46 -7.31
CA LEU A 37 5.19 -1.29 -7.78
C LEU A 37 4.79 0.18 -7.88
N LEU A 38 5.27 1.02 -6.96
CA LEU A 38 5.03 2.45 -6.98
C LEU A 38 5.75 3.13 -8.15
N VAL A 39 7.01 2.79 -8.40
CA VAL A 39 7.78 3.30 -9.55
C VAL A 39 7.12 2.89 -10.86
N ASP A 40 6.83 1.60 -11.02
CA ASP A 40 6.14 1.07 -12.20
C ASP A 40 4.77 1.76 -12.41
N GLY A 41 4.06 2.09 -11.32
CA GLY A 41 2.78 2.82 -11.36
C GLY A 41 2.91 4.29 -11.77
N ILE A 42 3.98 4.98 -11.35
CA ILE A 42 4.26 6.37 -11.75
C ILE A 42 4.69 6.43 -13.22
N GLU A 43 5.53 5.50 -13.67
CA GLU A 43 5.88 5.37 -15.10
C GLU A 43 4.63 5.10 -15.96
N GLY A 44 3.70 4.28 -15.45
CA GLY A 44 2.40 4.08 -16.09
C GLY A 44 1.56 5.36 -16.20
N LEU A 45 1.55 6.21 -15.15
CA LEU A 45 0.85 7.49 -15.16
C LEU A 45 1.47 8.47 -16.17
N GLU A 46 2.81 8.51 -16.28
CA GLU A 46 3.52 9.33 -17.27
C GLU A 46 3.12 8.93 -18.70
N ALA A 47 3.09 7.62 -19.01
CA ALA A 47 2.65 7.13 -20.30
C ALA A 47 1.18 7.49 -20.62
N MET A 48 0.30 7.53 -19.61
CA MET A 48 -1.09 7.97 -19.77
C MET A 48 -1.19 9.48 -20.09
N HIS A 49 -0.35 10.29 -19.44
CA HIS A 49 -0.25 11.72 -19.72
C HIS A 49 0.25 11.96 -21.15
N ASP A 50 1.35 11.32 -21.55
CA ASP A 50 1.90 11.44 -22.90
C ASP A 50 0.89 11.07 -23.97
N ARG A 51 0.10 10.00 -23.74
CA ARG A 51 -0.98 9.60 -24.65
C ARG A 51 -2.05 10.67 -24.75
N THR A 52 -2.46 11.25 -23.62
CA THR A 52 -3.46 12.32 -23.57
C THR A 52 -2.96 13.56 -24.31
N ASP A 53 -1.69 13.92 -24.16
CA ASP A 53 -1.08 15.06 -24.84
C ASP A 53 -0.99 14.86 -26.35
N ASN A 54 -0.59 13.67 -26.79
CA ASN A 54 -0.60 13.31 -28.21
C ASN A 54 -2.00 13.38 -28.83
N LEU A 55 -3.01 12.88 -28.11
CA LEU A 55 -4.42 12.98 -28.54
C LEU A 55 -4.92 14.43 -28.53
N SER A 56 -4.45 15.27 -27.59
CA SER A 56 -4.77 16.70 -27.53
C SER A 56 -4.25 17.45 -28.76
N VAL A 57 -3.01 17.16 -29.17
CA VAL A 57 -2.40 17.76 -30.37
C VAL A 57 -3.18 17.33 -31.61
N GLN A 58 -3.52 16.05 -31.74
CA GLN A 58 -4.29 15.53 -32.87
C GLN A 58 -5.74 16.05 -32.90
N ALA A 59 -6.36 16.28 -31.73
CA ALA A 59 -7.65 16.94 -31.59
C ALA A 59 -7.58 18.40 -32.09
N ALA A 60 -6.53 19.13 -31.72
CA ALA A 60 -6.33 20.51 -32.10
C ALA A 60 -6.03 20.69 -33.61
N THR A 61 -5.39 19.69 -34.26
CA THR A 61 -5.11 19.72 -35.71
C THR A 61 -6.32 19.36 -36.58
N GLY A 62 -7.46 18.98 -35.99
CA GLY A 62 -8.71 18.73 -36.71
C GLY A 62 -8.79 17.38 -37.42
N ASP A 63 -7.83 16.48 -37.18
CA ASP A 63 -7.74 15.13 -37.78
C ASP A 63 -8.32 14.03 -36.87
N LEU A 64 -8.79 14.42 -35.67
CA LEU A 64 -9.29 13.44 -34.71
C LEU A 64 -10.72 13.02 -35.08
N GLY A 65 -10.84 11.91 -35.79
CA GLY A 65 -12.11 11.21 -36.01
C GLY A 65 -12.86 10.83 -34.73
N ALA A 66 -12.25 10.98 -33.54
CA ALA A 66 -12.84 10.67 -32.25
C ALA A 66 -12.38 11.63 -31.13
N ILE A 67 -12.98 12.83 -31.02
CA ILE A 67 -12.91 13.71 -29.83
C ILE A 67 -13.18 12.95 -28.50
N HIS A 68 -13.98 11.89 -28.59
CA HIS A 68 -14.28 10.98 -27.50
C HIS A 68 -13.04 10.28 -26.91
N ASP A 69 -12.07 9.90 -27.74
CA ASP A 69 -10.86 9.20 -27.27
C ASP A 69 -9.97 10.13 -26.44
N TYR A 70 -9.86 11.40 -26.85
CA TYR A 70 -9.21 12.42 -26.03
C TYR A 70 -9.95 12.62 -24.70
N THR A 71 -11.28 12.70 -24.73
CA THR A 71 -12.08 12.94 -23.51
C THR A 71 -11.97 11.77 -22.54
N ILE A 72 -11.95 10.52 -23.02
CA ILE A 72 -11.69 9.33 -22.21
C ILE A 72 -10.29 9.38 -21.62
N ALA A 73 -9.26 9.58 -22.45
CA ALA A 73 -7.87 9.60 -22.00
C ALA A 73 -7.63 10.68 -20.94
N ALA A 74 -8.19 11.87 -21.13
CA ALA A 74 -8.13 12.96 -20.16
C ALA A 74 -8.83 12.60 -18.84
N THR A 75 -9.99 11.94 -18.91
CA THR A 75 -10.73 11.50 -17.71
C THR A 75 -9.95 10.42 -16.96
N GLU A 76 -9.39 9.44 -17.68
CA GLU A 76 -8.58 8.36 -17.12
C GLU A 76 -7.33 8.90 -16.41
N THR A 77 -6.60 9.81 -17.07
CA THR A 77 -5.41 10.45 -16.51
C THR A 77 -5.72 11.30 -15.28
N SER A 78 -6.85 12.02 -15.29
CA SER A 78 -7.32 12.79 -14.13
C SER A 78 -7.61 11.88 -12.93
N VAL A 79 -8.35 10.79 -13.12
CA VAL A 79 -8.67 9.82 -12.07
C VAL A 79 -7.40 9.12 -11.55
N ALA A 80 -6.49 8.72 -12.45
CA ALA A 80 -5.22 8.10 -12.08
C ALA A 80 -4.33 9.04 -11.25
N THR A 81 -4.31 10.33 -11.59
CA THR A 81 -3.60 11.37 -10.82
C THR A 81 -4.19 11.52 -9.42
N GLN A 82 -5.53 11.57 -9.31
CA GLN A 82 -6.22 11.64 -8.01
C GLN A 82 -5.91 10.43 -7.13
N LEU A 83 -5.93 9.23 -7.72
CA LEU A 83 -5.54 7.99 -7.03
C LEU A 83 -4.09 8.05 -6.53
N THR A 84 -3.17 8.53 -7.36
CA THR A 84 -1.75 8.67 -6.99
C THR A 84 -1.56 9.60 -5.79
N VAL A 85 -2.29 10.72 -5.76
CA VAL A 85 -2.29 11.65 -4.62
C VAL A 85 -2.84 10.97 -3.36
N ALA A 86 -3.93 10.22 -3.47
CA ALA A 86 -4.51 9.49 -2.34
C ALA A 86 -3.52 8.45 -1.76
N VAL A 87 -2.85 7.69 -2.63
CA VAL A 87 -1.83 6.71 -2.22
C VAL A 87 -0.63 7.41 -1.56
N ARG A 88 -0.14 8.51 -2.14
CA ARG A 88 0.93 9.32 -1.55
C ARG A 88 0.57 9.80 -0.14
N ASN A 89 -0.62 10.36 0.03
CA ASN A 89 -1.09 10.83 1.33
C ASN A 89 -1.15 9.68 2.34
N LYS A 90 -1.69 8.53 1.93
CA LYS A 90 -1.77 7.35 2.80
C LYS A 90 -0.40 6.80 3.20
N ALA A 91 0.57 6.84 2.30
CA ALA A 91 1.94 6.43 2.58
C ALA A 91 2.61 7.34 3.61
N ILE A 92 2.40 8.67 3.50
CA ILE A 92 2.92 9.64 4.47
C ILE A 92 2.26 9.44 5.84
N GLU A 93 0.94 9.23 5.89
CA GLU A 93 0.22 8.92 7.13
C GLU A 93 0.76 7.65 7.80
N ALA A 94 0.92 6.57 7.04
CA ALA A 94 1.43 5.30 7.56
C ALA A 94 2.86 5.45 8.12
N PHE A 95 3.73 6.19 7.42
CA PHE A 95 5.07 6.49 7.91
C PHE A 95 5.04 7.30 9.21
N SER A 96 4.21 8.34 9.26
CA SER A 96 4.02 9.16 10.47
C SER A 96 3.53 8.33 11.66
N GLU A 97 2.57 7.42 11.44
CA GLU A 97 2.04 6.54 12.47
C GLU A 97 3.10 5.58 13.03
N ILE A 98 3.92 4.97 12.15
CA ILE A 98 5.03 4.10 12.57
C ILE A 98 6.02 4.86 13.46
N MET A 99 6.39 6.10 13.07
CA MET A 99 7.28 6.94 13.85
C MET A 99 6.67 7.31 15.21
N ARG A 100 5.35 7.53 15.28
CA ARG A 100 4.63 7.80 16.54
C ARG A 100 4.56 6.57 17.46
N MET A 101 4.45 5.36 16.92
CA MET A 101 4.48 4.13 17.71
C MET A 101 5.84 3.88 18.38
N GLN A 102 6.94 4.32 17.76
CA GLN A 102 8.30 4.04 18.25
C GLN A 102 8.78 4.99 19.36
N VAL A 103 8.16 6.17 19.48
CA VAL A 103 8.49 7.17 20.51
C VAL A 103 7.59 7.08 21.75
N GLY A 104 6.61 6.17 21.76
CA GLY A 104 5.71 5.89 22.88
C GLY A 104 6.10 4.66 23.68
#